data_AF-A0A4Q3TYE8-F1
#
_entry.id   AF-A0A4Q3TYE8-F1
#
_cell.length_a   1.000
_cell.length_b   1.000
_cell.length_c   1.000
_cell.angle_alpha   90.00
_cell.angle_beta   90.00
_cell.angle_gamma   90.00
#
_symmetry.space_group_name_H-M   'P 1'
#
loop_
_entity.id
_entity.type
_entity.pdbx_description
1 polymer ?
#
loop_
_entity_poly.entity_id
_entity_poly.type
_entity_poly.pdbx_seq_one_letter_code
_entity_poly.pdbx_strand_id
1 'polypeptide(L)'
;MRPPNPKISRTELYARVWAEPLTKLAESFGISDVGLRKICQRHDIPLPPQGYRQRAQSGRVQTPTPLPRASEPETIELPALPATSQFATDLMREVYGALIEAEDRPDRRISVSGAAEPKHPIARRISKALKACAPDKYGAVVYDGPEPFKVRVPPASVTRAVRLVDALALACDARAFEIRTGNASRGQSGIIIVGEAERLAIEEASRKQLHWSTEAERARTRRLGYSTAPIYDFVPSGVMT
;
A
#
# COMPACT_ATOMS: atom_id res chain seq x y z
N MET A 1 -24.24 -3.55 24.06
CA MET A 1 -25.32 -3.22 23.10
C MET A 1 -24.70 -3.07 21.72
N ARG A 2 -25.24 -3.74 20.69
CA ARG A 2 -24.77 -3.63 19.30
C ARG A 2 -25.12 -2.22 18.76
N PRO A 3 -24.21 -1.48 18.10
CA PRO A 3 -24.57 -0.21 17.49
C PRO A 3 -25.66 -0.44 16.43
N PRO A 4 -26.63 0.48 16.29
CA PRO A 4 -27.69 0.33 15.30
C PRO A 4 -27.10 0.28 13.89
N ASN A 5 -27.57 -0.67 13.09
CA ASN A 5 -27.21 -0.78 11.67
C ASN A 5 -27.55 0.54 10.95
N PRO A 6 -26.64 1.11 10.14
CA PRO A 6 -26.98 2.29 9.34
C PRO A 6 -28.10 1.92 8.35
N LYS A 7 -29.16 2.72 8.35
CA LYS A 7 -30.35 2.56 7.50
C LYS A 7 -30.27 3.55 6.35
N ILE A 8 -30.38 3.07 5.11
CA ILE A 8 -30.42 3.91 3.91
C ILE A 8 -31.61 3.51 3.04
N SER A 9 -32.27 4.47 2.42
CA SER A 9 -33.34 4.15 1.47
C SER A 9 -32.78 3.57 0.17
N ARG A 10 -33.52 2.65 -0.47
CA ARG A 10 -33.13 2.07 -1.78
C ARG A 10 -32.86 3.13 -2.85
N THR A 11 -33.62 4.22 -2.87
CA THR A 11 -33.45 5.34 -3.81
C THR A 11 -32.19 6.15 -3.53
N GLU A 12 -31.88 6.40 -2.26
CA GLU A 12 -30.67 7.10 -1.86
C GLU A 12 -29.41 6.26 -2.15
N LEU A 13 -29.46 4.94 -1.89
CA LEU A 13 -28.36 4.05 -2.21
C LEU A 13 -28.10 4.01 -3.72
N TYR A 14 -29.15 3.97 -4.55
CA TYR A 14 -29.04 4.10 -6.00
C TYR A 14 -28.36 5.42 -6.40
N ALA A 15 -28.82 6.56 -5.88
CA ALA A 15 -28.23 7.86 -6.21
C ALA A 15 -26.72 7.91 -5.89
N ARG A 16 -26.32 7.39 -4.72
CA ARG A 16 -24.92 7.37 -4.29
C ARG A 16 -24.06 6.41 -5.14
N VAL A 17 -24.56 5.22 -5.46
CA VAL A 17 -23.86 4.24 -6.32
C VAL A 17 -23.54 4.82 -7.70
N TRP A 18 -24.45 5.63 -8.25
CA TRP A 18 -24.25 6.29 -9.53
C TRP A 18 -23.38 7.56 -9.43
N ALA A 19 -23.36 8.23 -8.27
CA ALA A 19 -22.53 9.40 -8.01
C ALA A 19 -21.05 9.05 -7.76
N GLU A 20 -20.73 8.12 -6.85
CA GLU A 20 -19.37 7.91 -6.33
C GLU A 20 -18.82 6.46 -6.42
N PRO A 21 -17.48 6.26 -6.44
CA PRO A 21 -16.88 4.92 -6.56
C PRO A 21 -17.40 3.96 -5.52
N LEU A 22 -17.81 2.77 -5.95
CA LEU A 22 -18.28 1.72 -5.03
C LEU A 22 -17.27 1.47 -3.91
N THR A 23 -15.97 1.57 -4.19
CA THR A 23 -14.91 1.47 -3.19
C THR A 23 -15.03 2.56 -2.12
N LYS A 24 -15.14 3.83 -2.52
CA LYS A 24 -15.31 4.97 -1.60
C LYS A 24 -16.65 4.93 -0.85
N LEU A 25 -17.72 4.55 -1.55
CA LEU A 25 -19.04 4.40 -0.97
C LEU A 25 -19.04 3.29 0.09
N ALA A 26 -18.40 2.16 -0.22
CA ALA A 26 -18.25 1.04 0.70
C ALA A 26 -17.42 1.43 1.93
N GLU A 27 -16.32 2.18 1.76
CA GLU A 27 -15.53 2.76 2.85
C GLU A 27 -16.38 3.66 3.76
N SER A 28 -17.20 4.55 3.18
CA SER A 28 -18.06 5.46 3.97
C SER A 28 -19.13 4.71 4.80
N PHE A 29 -19.52 3.52 4.35
CA PHE A 29 -20.44 2.64 5.07
C PHE A 29 -19.74 1.59 5.93
N GLY A 30 -18.40 1.55 5.95
CA GLY A 30 -17.64 0.55 6.71
C GLY A 30 -17.85 -0.88 6.21
N ILE A 31 -18.15 -1.08 4.92
CA ILE A 31 -18.32 -2.40 4.31
C ILE A 31 -17.34 -2.61 3.17
N SER A 32 -17.12 -3.85 2.75
CA SER A 32 -16.30 -4.12 1.56
C SER A 32 -17.09 -3.82 0.27
N ASP A 33 -16.40 -3.47 -0.83
CA ASP A 33 -17.01 -3.30 -2.17
C ASP A 33 -17.86 -4.54 -2.53
N VAL A 34 -17.33 -5.73 -2.26
CA VAL A 34 -18.05 -6.99 -2.48
C VAL A 34 -19.32 -7.09 -1.61
N GLY A 35 -19.26 -6.62 -0.36
CA GLY A 35 -20.42 -6.54 0.54
C GLY A 35 -21.49 -5.58 0.01
N LEU A 36 -21.08 -4.38 -0.39
CA LEU A 36 -21.98 -3.38 -0.97
C LEU A 36 -22.64 -3.88 -2.27
N ARG A 37 -21.88 -4.58 -3.12
CA ARG A 37 -22.39 -5.21 -4.35
C ARG A 37 -23.45 -6.27 -4.08
N LYS A 38 -23.26 -7.12 -3.07
CA LYS A 38 -24.25 -8.11 -2.65
C LYS A 38 -25.53 -7.46 -2.13
N ILE A 39 -25.42 -6.34 -1.43
CA ILE A 39 -26.57 -5.56 -0.96
C ILE A 39 -27.33 -4.97 -2.15
N CYS A 40 -26.63 -4.35 -3.09
CA CYS A 40 -27.26 -3.81 -4.30
C CYS A 40 -27.98 -4.89 -5.12
N GLN A 41 -27.37 -6.08 -5.25
CA GLN A 41 -28.00 -7.21 -5.93
C GLN A 41 -29.25 -7.73 -5.20
N ARG A 42 -29.21 -7.81 -3.86
CA ARG A 42 -30.35 -8.26 -3.05
C ARG A 42 -31.57 -7.33 -3.15
N HIS A 43 -31.32 -6.03 -3.34
CA HIS A 43 -32.35 -4.99 -3.42
C HIS A 43 -32.63 -4.52 -4.85
N ASP A 44 -32.23 -5.30 -5.87
CA ASP A 44 -32.43 -4.97 -7.29
C ASP A 44 -32.02 -3.54 -7.65
N ILE A 45 -30.88 -3.09 -7.12
CA ILE A 45 -30.27 -1.80 -7.44
C ILE A 45 -29.27 -2.02 -8.58
N PRO A 46 -29.53 -1.45 -9.77
CA PRO A 46 -28.60 -1.58 -10.89
C PRO A 46 -27.31 -0.81 -10.60
N LEU A 47 -26.18 -1.48 -10.79
CA LEU A 47 -24.85 -0.91 -10.63
C LEU A 47 -24.34 -0.35 -11.96
N PRO A 48 -23.57 0.74 -11.96
CA PRO A 48 -22.95 1.24 -13.18
C PRO A 48 -21.99 0.19 -13.76
N PRO A 49 -21.95 0.02 -15.10
CA PRO A 49 -21.03 -0.91 -15.74
C PRO A 49 -19.57 -0.53 -15.48
N GLN A 50 -18.67 -1.52 -15.54
CA GLN A 50 -17.24 -1.27 -15.37
C GLN A 50 -16.76 -0.21 -16.39
N GLY A 51 -16.06 0.81 -15.91
CA GLY A 51 -15.60 1.93 -16.75
C GLY A 51 -16.66 3.00 -17.04
N TYR A 52 -17.87 2.93 -16.47
CA TYR A 52 -18.88 3.99 -16.58
C TYR A 52 -18.32 5.37 -16.28
N ARG A 53 -17.52 5.51 -15.20
CA ARG A 53 -16.88 6.79 -14.85
C ARG A 53 -15.82 7.25 -15.81
N GLN A 54 -15.01 6.34 -16.35
CA GLN A 54 -14.00 6.70 -17.35
C GLN A 54 -14.69 7.25 -18.61
N ARG A 55 -15.83 6.67 -18.99
CA ARG A 55 -16.66 7.13 -20.12
C ARG A 55 -17.39 8.43 -19.82
N ALA A 56 -17.89 8.62 -18.59
CA ALA A 56 -18.52 9.87 -18.16
C ALA A 56 -17.51 11.03 -18.14
N GLN A 57 -16.30 10.80 -17.64
CA GLN A 57 -15.20 11.78 -17.66
C GLN A 57 -14.76 12.13 -19.08
N SER A 58 -14.84 11.17 -20.03
CA SER A 58 -14.54 11.40 -21.44
C SER A 58 -15.73 11.96 -22.24
N GLY A 59 -16.76 12.52 -21.58
CA GLY A 59 -17.93 13.14 -22.23
C GLY A 59 -18.91 12.16 -22.90
N ARG A 60 -18.72 10.84 -22.74
CA ARG A 60 -19.63 9.81 -23.26
C ARG A 60 -20.59 9.38 -22.14
N VAL A 61 -21.60 10.20 -21.92
CA VAL A 61 -22.64 9.95 -20.90
C VAL A 61 -23.53 8.79 -21.36
N GLN A 62 -23.47 7.68 -20.63
CA GLN A 62 -24.47 6.60 -20.76
C GLN A 62 -25.63 6.91 -19.82
N THR A 63 -26.86 6.77 -20.32
CA THR A 63 -28.08 6.96 -19.53
C THR A 63 -28.10 5.96 -18.38
N PRO A 64 -28.30 6.41 -17.12
CA PRO A 64 -28.42 5.50 -15.99
C PRO A 64 -29.53 4.48 -16.20
N THR A 65 -29.28 3.23 -15.82
CA THR A 65 -30.31 2.19 -15.85
C THR A 65 -31.38 2.56 -14.82
N PRO A 66 -32.64 2.77 -15.22
CA PRO A 66 -33.68 3.21 -14.30
C PRO A 66 -33.86 2.18 -13.19
N LEU A 67 -34.01 2.67 -11.95
CA LEU A 67 -34.28 1.84 -10.79
C LEU A 67 -35.62 1.09 -10.99
N PRO A 68 -35.64 -0.26 -10.94
CA PRO A 68 -36.88 -1.02 -11.08
C PRO A 68 -37.91 -0.62 -10.00
N ARG A 69 -39.20 -0.58 -10.33
CA ARG A 69 -40.27 -0.34 -9.34
C ARG A 69 -40.29 -1.49 -8.34
N ALA A 70 -40.04 -1.17 -7.07
CA ALA A 70 -40.26 -2.11 -5.96
C ALA A 70 -41.69 -1.96 -5.43
N SER A 71 -42.26 -3.03 -4.90
CA SER A 71 -43.61 -3.04 -4.32
C SER A 71 -43.70 -2.33 -2.96
N GLU A 72 -42.58 -2.03 -2.31
CA GLU A 72 -42.53 -1.40 -0.98
C GLU A 72 -41.37 -0.39 -0.86
N PRO A 73 -41.47 0.62 0.03
CA PRO A 73 -40.35 1.49 0.38
C PRO A 73 -39.32 0.71 1.20
N GLU A 74 -38.42 -0.01 0.52
CA GLU A 74 -37.35 -0.77 1.18
C GLU A 74 -36.31 0.16 1.82
N THR A 75 -36.34 0.24 3.14
CA THR A 75 -35.21 0.71 3.94
C THR A 75 -34.19 -0.43 4.00
N ILE A 76 -32.99 -0.18 3.46
CA ILE A 76 -31.89 -1.13 3.45
C ILE A 76 -31.12 -0.98 4.75
N GLU A 77 -31.09 -2.05 5.53
CA GLU A 77 -30.18 -2.15 6.66
C GLU A 77 -28.81 -2.61 6.16
N LEU A 78 -27.83 -1.73 6.24
CA LEU A 78 -26.45 -2.09 5.94
C LEU A 78 -25.91 -2.92 7.11
N PRO A 79 -25.14 -3.99 6.85
CA PRO A 79 -24.57 -4.78 7.92
C PRO A 79 -23.67 -3.88 8.77
N ALA A 80 -23.95 -3.77 10.07
CA ALA A 80 -22.99 -3.19 11.00
C ALA A 80 -21.66 -3.93 10.85
N LEU A 81 -20.57 -3.17 10.82
CA LEU A 81 -19.20 -3.65 10.94
C LEU A 81 -19.19 -4.87 11.89
N PRO A 82 -18.63 -6.03 11.49
CA PRO A 82 -18.30 -7.03 12.50
C PRO A 82 -17.45 -6.31 13.54
N ALA A 83 -17.89 -6.40 14.81
CA ALA A 83 -17.28 -5.73 15.96
C ALA A 83 -15.92 -6.35 16.31
N THR A 84 -15.05 -6.41 15.32
CA THR A 84 -13.63 -6.69 15.42
C THR A 84 -12.88 -5.41 15.03
N SER A 85 -12.95 -4.30 15.75
CA SER A 85 -13.77 -3.91 16.91
C SER A 85 -13.50 -2.41 17.09
N GLN A 86 -14.50 -1.54 16.91
CA GLN A 86 -14.36 -0.13 17.30
C GLN A 86 -13.88 -0.03 18.75
N PHE A 87 -14.32 -0.95 19.61
CA PHE A 87 -13.84 -1.10 20.98
C PHE A 87 -12.36 -1.48 21.07
N ALA A 88 -11.82 -2.31 20.18
CA ALA A 88 -10.37 -2.56 20.14
C ALA A 88 -9.61 -1.32 19.68
N THR A 89 -10.11 -0.56 18.71
CA THR A 89 -9.50 0.72 18.30
C THR A 89 -9.51 1.74 19.44
N ASP A 90 -10.64 1.86 20.15
CA ASP A 90 -10.80 2.79 21.27
C ASP A 90 -9.93 2.37 22.46
N LEU A 91 -9.86 1.06 22.77
CA LEU A 91 -8.97 0.50 23.79
C LEU A 91 -7.50 0.70 23.42
N MET A 92 -7.11 0.47 22.16
CA MET A 92 -5.75 0.73 21.68
C MET A 92 -5.41 2.21 21.78
N ARG A 93 -6.36 3.11 21.51
CA ARG A 93 -6.17 4.55 21.71
C ARG A 93 -6.07 4.91 23.19
N GLU A 94 -6.84 4.28 24.06
CA GLU A 94 -6.75 4.52 25.50
C GLU A 94 -5.39 4.06 26.05
N VAL A 95 -4.92 2.88 25.64
CA VAL A 95 -3.66 2.28 26.12
C VAL A 95 -2.43 2.94 25.50
N TYR A 96 -2.45 3.22 24.19
CA TYR A 96 -1.28 3.70 23.43
C TYR A 96 -1.41 5.15 22.95
N GLY A 97 -2.54 5.82 23.17
CA GLY A 97 -2.79 7.18 22.66
C GLY A 97 -1.74 8.18 23.10
N ALA A 98 -1.35 8.16 24.38
CA ALA A 98 -0.29 9.02 24.88
C ALA A 98 1.07 8.77 24.21
N LEU A 99 1.38 7.51 23.85
CA LEU A 99 2.60 7.14 23.13
C LEU A 99 2.55 7.59 21.65
N ILE A 100 1.38 7.45 21.02
CA ILE A 100 1.14 7.91 19.64
C ILE A 100 1.26 9.44 19.56
N GLU A 101 0.59 10.17 20.46
CA GLU A 101 0.66 11.64 20.55
C GLU A 101 2.06 12.13 20.88
N ALA A 102 2.78 11.39 21.74
CA ALA A 102 4.17 11.65 22.06
C ALA A 102 5.08 11.52 20.82
N GLU A 103 4.81 10.57 19.93
CA GLU A 103 5.57 10.36 18.70
C GLU A 103 5.22 11.35 17.59
N ASP A 104 4.00 11.88 17.57
CA ASP A 104 3.56 12.91 16.59
C ASP A 104 4.18 14.30 16.86
N ARG A 105 4.81 14.49 18.03
CA ARG A 105 5.41 15.77 18.39
C ARG A 105 6.54 16.17 17.42
N PRO A 106 6.67 17.46 17.08
CA PRO A 106 7.65 17.92 16.11
C PRO A 106 9.10 17.64 16.52
N ASP A 107 9.40 17.60 17.81
CA ASP A 107 10.71 17.24 18.37
C ASP A 107 11.06 15.75 18.19
N ARG A 108 10.05 14.89 18.01
CA ARG A 108 10.22 13.45 17.72
C ARG A 108 10.24 13.14 16.23
N ARG A 109 10.25 14.15 15.35
CA ARG A 109 10.41 13.89 13.91
C ARG A 109 11.79 13.31 13.60
N ILE A 110 11.80 12.20 12.88
CA ILE A 110 13.03 11.55 12.42
C ILE A 110 13.63 12.39 11.28
N SER A 111 14.76 13.03 11.55
CA SER A 111 15.50 13.79 10.55
C SER A 111 16.52 12.90 9.85
N VAL A 112 16.40 12.80 8.53
CA VAL A 112 17.32 12.01 7.71
C VAL A 112 18.56 12.85 7.41
N SER A 113 19.71 12.45 7.98
CA SER A 113 20.96 13.15 7.72
C SER A 113 21.44 12.94 6.28
N GLY A 114 22.06 13.97 5.69
CA GLY A 114 22.69 13.90 4.37
C GLY A 114 24.04 13.16 4.36
N ALA A 115 24.41 12.46 5.43
CA ALA A 115 25.69 11.78 5.56
C ALA A 115 25.90 10.76 4.41
N ALA A 116 27.14 10.66 3.93
CA ALA A 116 27.51 9.73 2.87
C ALA A 116 27.57 8.27 3.40
N GLU A 117 27.91 8.09 4.67
CA GLU A 117 28.05 6.78 5.30
C GLU A 117 27.03 6.57 6.43
N PRO A 118 26.43 5.38 6.53
CA PRO A 118 25.51 5.04 7.61
C PRO A 118 26.24 4.91 8.95
N LYS A 119 25.65 5.48 10.01
CA LYS A 119 26.18 5.41 11.37
C LYS A 119 25.80 4.10 12.06
N HIS A 120 24.59 3.63 11.84
CA HIS A 120 24.02 2.47 12.50
C HIS A 120 24.52 1.14 11.89
N PRO A 121 24.87 0.12 12.70
CA PRO A 121 25.40 -1.16 12.21
C PRO A 121 24.45 -1.91 11.27
N ILE A 122 23.14 -1.86 11.51
CA ILE A 122 22.13 -2.47 10.61
C ILE A 122 22.17 -1.81 9.23
N ALA A 123 22.22 -0.48 9.17
CA ALA A 123 22.27 0.25 7.91
C ALA A 123 23.58 -0.03 7.14
N ARG A 124 24.71 -0.20 7.85
CA ARG A 124 25.99 -0.63 7.24
C ARG A 124 25.89 -2.02 6.60
N ARG A 125 25.29 -2.99 7.28
CA ARG A 125 25.11 -4.36 6.75
C ARG A 125 24.21 -4.36 5.51
N ILE A 126 23.07 -3.67 5.59
CA ILE A 126 22.12 -3.51 4.47
C ILE A 126 22.80 -2.84 3.28
N SER A 127 23.57 -1.77 3.52
CA SER A 127 24.32 -1.07 2.45
C SER A 127 25.31 -2.00 1.75
N LYS A 128 26.06 -2.80 2.51
CA LYS A 128 27.02 -3.77 1.97
C LYS A 128 26.31 -4.84 1.13
N ALA A 129 25.19 -5.37 1.62
CA ALA A 129 24.43 -6.40 0.92
C ALA A 129 23.77 -5.88 -0.36
N LEU A 130 23.16 -4.70 -0.33
CA LEU A 130 22.54 -4.08 -1.51
C LEU A 130 23.57 -3.74 -2.60
N LYS A 131 24.77 -3.27 -2.23
CA LYS A 131 25.86 -2.99 -3.19
C LYS A 131 26.43 -4.24 -3.84
N ALA A 132 26.34 -5.40 -3.18
CA ALA A 132 26.79 -6.68 -3.71
C ALA A 132 25.72 -7.41 -4.53
N CYS A 133 24.46 -6.94 -4.47
CA CYS A 133 23.34 -7.59 -5.14
C CYS A 133 23.23 -7.13 -6.60
N ALA A 134 23.09 -8.09 -7.51
CA ALA A 134 22.74 -7.78 -8.89
C ALA A 134 21.26 -7.34 -8.97
N PRO A 135 20.92 -6.36 -9.83
CA PRO A 135 19.52 -5.98 -10.06
C PRO A 135 18.70 -7.18 -10.54
N ASP A 136 17.46 -7.27 -10.07
CA ASP A 136 16.51 -8.27 -10.54
C ASP A 136 16.01 -7.97 -11.96
N LYS A 137 15.12 -8.84 -12.47
CA LYS A 137 14.49 -8.67 -13.81
C LYS A 137 13.67 -7.38 -13.98
N TYR A 138 13.42 -6.66 -12.88
CA TYR A 138 12.70 -5.39 -12.85
C TYR A 138 13.63 -4.19 -12.54
N GLY A 139 14.95 -4.41 -12.57
CA GLY A 139 15.96 -3.38 -12.34
C GLY A 139 16.10 -2.95 -10.87
N ALA A 140 15.59 -3.73 -9.92
CA ALA A 140 15.66 -3.42 -8.49
C ALA A 140 16.64 -4.35 -7.76
N VAL A 141 17.40 -3.80 -6.82
CA VAL A 141 18.14 -4.60 -5.83
C VAL A 141 17.25 -4.87 -4.63
N VAL A 142 17.33 -6.09 -4.10
CA VAL A 142 16.46 -6.56 -3.01
C VAL A 142 17.33 -6.99 -1.83
N TYR A 143 16.96 -6.52 -0.65
CA TYR A 143 17.45 -6.98 0.62
C TYR A 143 16.29 -7.54 1.44
N ASP A 144 16.41 -8.80 1.83
CA ASP A 144 15.50 -9.45 2.77
C ASP A 144 16.31 -10.31 3.75
N GLY A 145 17.04 -9.64 4.63
CA GLY A 145 17.95 -10.26 5.58
C GLY A 145 17.36 -10.47 6.98
N PRO A 146 18.21 -10.88 7.95
CA PRO A 146 17.79 -11.10 9.33
C PRO A 146 17.43 -9.83 10.11
N GLU A 147 17.78 -8.66 9.59
CA GLU A 147 17.44 -7.34 10.12
C GLU A 147 15.95 -7.01 9.89
N PRO A 148 15.37 -6.09 10.70
CA PRO A 148 13.94 -5.77 10.63
C PRO A 148 13.53 -4.96 9.39
N PHE A 149 14.47 -4.68 8.47
CA PHE A 149 14.23 -3.86 7.29
C PHE A 149 14.31 -4.71 6.03
N LYS A 150 13.23 -4.69 5.25
CA LYS A 150 13.20 -5.18 3.87
C LYS A 150 13.38 -3.99 2.93
N VAL A 151 14.29 -4.08 1.97
CA VAL A 151 14.55 -2.97 1.04
C VAL A 151 14.47 -3.47 -0.40
N ARG A 152 13.64 -2.85 -1.22
CA ARG A 152 13.54 -3.13 -2.65
C ARG A 152 13.59 -1.81 -3.42
N VAL A 153 14.76 -1.47 -3.95
CA VAL A 153 14.96 -0.19 -4.65
C VAL A 153 15.85 -0.36 -5.88
N PRO A 154 15.71 0.50 -6.90
CA PRO A 154 16.66 0.58 -8.00
C PRO A 154 18.09 0.93 -7.51
N PRO A 155 19.16 0.49 -8.21
CA PRO A 155 20.54 0.79 -7.83
C PRO A 155 20.84 2.28 -7.58
N ALA A 156 20.22 3.17 -8.37
CA ALA A 156 20.37 4.62 -8.22
C ALA A 156 19.87 5.16 -6.87
N SER A 157 18.92 4.44 -6.26
CA SER A 157 18.22 4.85 -5.03
C SER A 157 18.76 4.18 -3.77
N VAL A 158 19.75 3.29 -3.88
CA VAL A 158 20.34 2.55 -2.75
C VAL A 158 20.85 3.51 -1.67
N THR A 159 21.56 4.57 -2.05
CA THR A 159 22.09 5.55 -1.09
C THR A 159 20.97 6.22 -0.29
N ARG A 160 19.85 6.56 -0.96
CA ARG A 160 18.69 7.19 -0.31
C ARG A 160 17.97 6.20 0.62
N ALA A 161 17.77 4.95 0.19
CA ALA A 161 17.16 3.92 1.00
C ALA A 161 17.98 3.61 2.26
N VAL A 162 19.31 3.49 2.13
CA VAL A 162 20.22 3.26 3.26
C VAL A 162 20.16 4.41 4.27
N ARG A 163 20.03 5.67 3.82
CA ARG A 163 19.87 6.82 4.72
C ARG A 163 18.56 6.79 5.51
N LEU A 164 17.46 6.34 4.89
CA LEU A 164 16.19 6.15 5.59
C LEU A 164 16.32 5.07 6.66
N VAL A 165 16.90 3.92 6.32
CA VAL A 165 17.16 2.84 7.28
C VAL A 165 18.07 3.32 8.41
N ASP A 166 19.12 4.07 8.12
CA ASP A 166 20.04 4.62 9.12
C ASP A 166 19.32 5.55 10.10
N ALA A 167 18.53 6.49 9.58
CA ALA A 167 17.76 7.42 10.40
C ALA A 167 16.71 6.70 11.25
N LEU A 168 15.98 5.73 10.67
CA LEU A 168 15.00 4.92 11.40
C LEU A 168 15.66 4.11 12.51
N ALA A 169 16.78 3.43 12.23
CA ALA A 169 17.46 2.60 13.21
C ALA A 169 18.05 3.44 14.37
N LEU A 170 18.72 4.56 14.07
CA LEU A 170 19.20 5.49 15.10
C LEU A 170 18.07 6.03 15.98
N ALA A 171 16.92 6.31 15.36
CA ALA A 171 15.78 6.84 16.07
C ALA A 171 15.05 5.74 16.89
N CYS A 172 15.14 4.47 16.47
CA CYS A 172 14.69 3.34 17.28
C CYS A 172 15.56 3.18 18.54
N ASP A 173 16.89 3.24 18.39
CA ASP A 173 17.83 3.18 19.50
C ASP A 173 17.62 4.34 20.50
N ALA A 174 17.44 5.57 19.98
CA ALA A 174 17.21 6.76 20.80
C ALA A 174 15.90 6.70 21.61
N ARG A 175 14.92 5.92 21.14
CA ARG A 175 13.63 5.70 21.81
C ARG A 175 13.57 4.37 22.58
N ALA A 176 14.70 3.66 22.68
CA ALA A 176 14.82 2.37 23.35
C ALA A 176 13.86 1.28 22.81
N PHE A 177 13.55 1.31 21.51
CA PHE A 177 12.85 0.20 20.87
C PHE A 177 13.77 -1.03 20.79
N GLU A 178 13.24 -2.20 21.13
CA GLU A 178 14.00 -3.45 21.01
C GLU A 178 14.06 -3.88 19.54
N ILE A 179 15.25 -3.88 18.96
CA ILE A 179 15.47 -4.38 17.59
C ILE A 179 15.95 -5.84 17.67
N ARG A 180 15.10 -6.78 17.24
CA ARG A 180 15.47 -8.18 17.12
C ARG A 180 15.93 -8.49 15.72
N THR A 181 17.14 -9.04 15.61
CA THR A 181 17.64 -9.63 14.36
C THR A 181 17.51 -11.15 14.46
N GLY A 182 16.84 -11.77 13.48
CA GLY A 182 16.50 -13.20 13.55
C GLY A 182 16.13 -13.74 12.17
N ASN A 183 15.62 -14.97 12.12
CA ASN A 183 15.21 -15.54 10.83
C ASN A 183 13.85 -14.96 10.41
N ALA A 184 13.81 -14.27 9.27
CA ALA A 184 12.60 -13.70 8.66
C ALA A 184 11.48 -14.74 8.51
N SER A 185 11.82 -15.97 8.13
CA SER A 185 10.86 -17.07 7.93
C SER A 185 10.22 -17.60 9.22
N ARG A 186 10.79 -17.27 10.39
CA ARG A 186 10.26 -17.66 11.70
C ARG A 186 9.61 -16.50 12.47
N GLY A 187 9.50 -15.31 11.86
CA GLY A 187 8.92 -14.13 12.51
C GLY A 187 9.75 -13.59 13.69
N GLN A 188 11.05 -13.93 13.76
CA GLN A 188 11.92 -13.59 14.89
C GLN A 188 12.70 -12.29 14.71
N SER A 189 12.55 -11.65 13.56
CA SER A 189 13.21 -10.42 13.16
C SER A 189 12.19 -9.30 13.07
N GLY A 190 12.40 -8.20 13.78
CA GLY A 190 11.46 -7.10 13.82
C GLY A 190 11.84 -6.07 14.88
N ILE A 191 11.26 -4.89 14.77
CA ILE A 191 11.25 -3.89 15.83
C ILE A 191 10.08 -4.27 16.75
N ILE A 192 10.32 -4.42 18.04
CA ILE A 192 9.26 -4.76 18.99
C ILE A 192 8.39 -3.54 19.24
N ILE A 193 7.14 -3.60 18.77
CA ILE A 193 6.12 -2.57 18.94
C ILE A 193 4.94 -3.26 19.61
N VAL A 194 4.56 -2.81 20.81
CA VAL A 194 3.40 -3.37 21.51
C VAL A 194 3.52 -4.90 21.75
N GLY A 195 4.75 -5.40 21.91
CA GLY A 195 5.04 -6.82 22.12
C GLY A 195 5.05 -7.68 20.84
N GLU A 196 4.75 -7.09 19.68
CA GLU A 196 4.80 -7.75 18.38
C GLU A 196 6.07 -7.34 17.62
N ALA A 197 6.63 -8.28 16.84
CA ALA A 197 7.84 -8.04 16.06
C ALA A 197 7.47 -7.57 14.65
N GLU A 198 7.65 -6.27 14.39
CA GLU A 198 7.27 -5.63 13.13
C GLU A 198 8.46 -5.44 12.19
N ARG A 199 8.29 -5.83 10.92
CA ARG A 199 9.29 -5.57 9.87
C ARG A 199 8.84 -4.41 9.00
N LEU A 200 9.75 -3.46 8.77
CA LEU A 200 9.50 -2.31 7.91
C LEU A 200 10.03 -2.59 6.51
N ALA A 201 9.21 -2.33 5.49
CA ALA A 201 9.60 -2.42 4.11
C ALA A 201 9.81 -1.02 3.52
N ILE A 202 10.89 -0.84 2.77
CA ILE A 202 11.13 0.35 1.96
C ILE A 202 11.18 -0.10 0.51
N GLU A 203 10.16 0.28 -0.25
CA GLU A 203 10.02 -0.11 -1.64
C GLU A 203 9.97 1.12 -2.55
N GLU A 204 10.70 1.07 -3.67
CA GLU A 204 10.55 2.04 -4.75
C GLU A 204 9.97 1.33 -5.97
N ALA A 205 8.77 1.76 -6.36
CA ALA A 205 8.13 1.23 -7.55
C ALA A 205 8.93 1.59 -8.81
N SER A 206 9.09 0.63 -9.72
CA SER A 206 9.64 0.89 -11.05
C SER A 206 8.50 1.26 -12.02
N ARG A 207 8.70 2.32 -12.82
CA ARG A 207 7.84 2.66 -13.95
C ARG A 207 8.29 1.89 -15.18
N LYS A 208 7.33 1.34 -15.93
CA LYS A 208 7.59 0.70 -17.22
C LYS A 208 7.73 1.79 -18.29
N GLN A 209 8.86 1.82 -18.97
CA GLN A 209 9.10 2.62 -20.16
C GLN A 209 9.30 1.68 -21.36
N LEU A 210 8.83 2.06 -22.55
CA LEU A 210 9.05 1.25 -23.75
C LEU A 210 10.55 1.16 -24.03
N HIS A 211 11.07 -0.07 -24.13
CA HIS A 211 12.48 -0.29 -24.40
C HIS A 211 12.78 -0.07 -25.89
N TRP A 212 13.80 0.72 -26.18
CA TRP A 212 14.30 0.88 -27.55
C TRP A 212 15.54 0.02 -27.73
N SER A 213 15.46 -0.97 -28.64
CA SER A 213 16.56 -1.93 -28.84
C SER A 213 17.88 -1.22 -29.08
N THR A 214 18.83 -1.47 -28.17
CA THR A 214 20.20 -0.93 -28.24
C THR A 214 20.97 -1.56 -29.40
N GLU A 215 22.07 -0.94 -29.83
CA GLU A 215 22.87 -1.45 -30.95
C GLU A 215 23.45 -2.84 -30.66
N ALA A 216 23.83 -3.10 -29.41
CA ALA A 216 24.28 -4.41 -28.94
C ALA A 216 23.18 -5.48 -29.02
N GLU A 217 21.94 -5.13 -28.68
CA GLU A 217 20.79 -6.05 -28.81
C GLU A 217 20.40 -6.24 -30.26
N ARG A 218 20.47 -5.21 -31.11
CA ARG A 218 20.28 -5.37 -32.56
C ARG A 218 21.34 -6.26 -33.19
N ALA A 219 22.59 -6.16 -32.74
CA ALA A 219 23.68 -7.04 -33.16
C ALA A 219 23.44 -8.50 -32.69
N ARG A 220 22.95 -8.68 -31.46
CA ARG A 220 22.58 -10.00 -30.91
C ARG A 220 21.37 -10.60 -31.65
N THR A 221 20.35 -9.81 -31.95
CA THR A 221 19.18 -10.21 -32.76
C THR A 221 19.60 -10.59 -34.19
N ARG A 222 20.53 -9.84 -34.80
CA ARG A 222 21.14 -10.21 -36.09
C ARG A 222 21.86 -11.57 -36.04
N ARG A 223 22.46 -11.91 -34.90
CA ARG A 223 23.17 -13.18 -34.70
C ARG A 223 22.24 -14.36 -34.40
N LEU A 224 21.15 -14.14 -33.66
CA LEU A 224 20.24 -15.20 -33.17
C LEU A 224 19.00 -15.42 -34.06
N GLY A 225 18.65 -14.47 -34.94
CA GLY A 225 17.49 -14.56 -35.83
C GLY A 225 16.13 -14.24 -35.17
N TYR A 226 16.11 -14.02 -33.85
CA TYR A 226 14.94 -13.55 -33.10
C TYR A 226 15.37 -12.54 -32.02
N SER A 227 14.47 -11.64 -31.64
CA SER A 227 14.77 -10.60 -30.64
C SER A 227 14.66 -11.16 -29.22
N THR A 228 15.71 -10.98 -28.42
CA THR A 228 15.69 -11.19 -26.97
C THR A 228 15.60 -9.87 -26.20
N ALA A 229 15.42 -8.74 -26.90
CA ALA A 229 15.35 -7.44 -26.28
C ALA A 229 14.06 -7.36 -25.42
N PRO A 230 14.15 -6.85 -24.18
CA PRO A 230 12.96 -6.66 -23.36
C PRO A 230 12.00 -5.68 -24.05
N ILE A 231 10.70 -5.85 -23.81
CA ILE A 231 9.67 -4.94 -24.35
C ILE A 231 9.66 -3.62 -23.55
N TYR A 232 10.06 -3.68 -22.28
CA TYR A 232 10.05 -2.56 -21.35
C TYR A 232 11.36 -2.43 -20.59
N ASP A 233 11.81 -1.18 -20.44
CA ASP A 233 12.78 -0.76 -19.45
C ASP A 233 12.07 -0.37 -18.16
N PHE A 234 12.72 -0.63 -17.02
CA PHE A 234 12.19 -0.29 -15.71
C PHE A 234 12.97 0.90 -15.16
N VAL A 235 12.32 2.06 -15.08
CA VAL A 235 12.93 3.30 -14.59
C VAL A 235 12.46 3.57 -13.15
N PRO A 236 13.34 3.99 -12.23
CA PRO A 236 12.96 4.41 -10.88
C PRO A 236 11.82 5.44 -10.91
N SER A 237 10.77 5.21 -10.11
CA SER A 237 9.68 6.19 -9.98
C SER A 237 10.07 7.44 -9.19
N GLY A 238 11.16 7.38 -8.41
CA GLY A 238 11.59 8.41 -7.48
C GLY A 238 10.76 8.47 -6.18
N VAL A 239 9.70 7.66 -6.07
CA VAL A 239 8.80 7.62 -4.91
C VAL A 239 9.08 6.34 -4.12
N MET A 240 9.48 6.50 -2.86
CA MET A 240 9.67 5.40 -1.92
C MET A 240 8.45 5.33 -1.00
N THR A 241 7.94 4.12 -0.79
CA THR A 241 6.83 3.77 0.11
C THR A 241 7.30 2.82 1.19
#